data_AF-U1Q3K9-F1
#
_entry.id   AF-U1Q3K9-F1
#
_cell.length_a   1.000
_cell.length_b   1.000
_cell.length_c   1.000
_cell.angle_alpha   90.00
_cell.angle_beta   90.00
_cell.angle_gamma   90.00
#
_symmetry.space_group_name_H-M   'P 1'
#
loop_
_entity.id
_entity.type
_entity.pdbx_description
1 polymer ?
#
loop_
_entity_poly.entity_id
_entity_poly.type
_entity_poly.pdbx_seq_one_letter_code
_entity_poly.pdbx_strand_id
1 'polypeptide(L)'
;AIHGHEALEPVTLDDAEIDAIVETARQNVSVPYVTVTGYVDLSCPSGAGVDEIKSALRAAEGDAESVSDEIDLEVTYVGAPEYRIRVQAPDYQTAESALETAAARADDSLVADGGTVQYHRDRRTEDE
;
A
#
# COMPACT_ATOMS: atom_id res chain seq x y z
N ALA A 1 -13.01 16.45 2.10
CA ALA A 1 -11.79 15.89 1.48
C ALA A 1 -11.93 14.38 1.31
N ILE A 2 -12.11 13.64 2.42
CA ILE A 2 -12.18 12.17 2.42
C ILE A 2 -13.42 11.64 1.68
N HIS A 3 -14.63 11.96 2.15
CA HIS A 3 -15.87 11.46 1.54
C HIS A 3 -16.35 12.26 0.30
N GLY A 4 -15.51 13.17 -0.22
CA GLY A 4 -15.75 13.90 -1.46
C GLY A 4 -17.14 14.50 -1.61
N HIS A 5 -17.76 14.21 -2.76
CA HIS A 5 -19.08 14.68 -3.18
C HIS A 5 -20.24 14.06 -2.40
N GLU A 6 -20.11 12.80 -1.95
CA GLU A 6 -21.16 12.07 -1.23
C GLU A 6 -21.58 12.80 0.05
N ALA A 7 -20.61 13.36 0.76
CA ALA A 7 -20.88 14.14 1.98
C ALA A 7 -21.69 15.43 1.75
N LEU A 8 -21.82 15.88 0.50
CA LEU A 8 -22.52 17.10 0.10
C LEU A 8 -23.84 16.81 -0.63
N GLU A 9 -24.23 15.55 -0.83
CA GLU A 9 -25.55 15.20 -1.37
C GLU A 9 -26.76 15.77 -0.60
N PRO A 10 -26.75 15.89 0.75
CA PRO A 10 -27.91 16.42 1.47
C PRO A 10 -28.06 17.95 1.39
N VAL A 11 -27.08 18.67 0.81
CA VAL A 11 -27.16 20.12 0.63
C VAL A 11 -27.62 20.49 -0.78
N THR A 12 -28.39 21.57 -0.88
CA THR A 12 -28.88 22.08 -2.16
C THR A 12 -27.81 22.96 -2.81
N LEU A 13 -26.84 22.33 -3.45
CA LEU A 13 -25.77 22.95 -4.24
C LEU A 13 -25.77 22.32 -5.64
N ASP A 14 -25.33 23.08 -6.64
CA ASP A 14 -25.09 22.51 -7.96
C ASP A 14 -23.74 21.77 -8.05
N ASP A 15 -23.57 20.92 -9.08
CA ASP A 15 -22.38 20.08 -9.23
C ASP A 15 -21.09 20.92 -9.32
N ALA A 16 -21.15 22.12 -9.91
CA ALA A 16 -19.99 23.00 -10.06
C ALA A 16 -19.59 23.64 -8.71
N GLU A 17 -20.57 23.98 -7.88
CA GLU A 17 -20.36 24.43 -6.50
C GLU A 17 -19.76 23.32 -5.64
N ILE A 18 -20.27 22.08 -5.76
CA ILE A 18 -19.74 20.91 -5.05
C ILE A 18 -18.30 20.63 -5.48
N ASP A 19 -18.01 20.60 -6.78
CA ASP A 19 -16.65 20.43 -7.32
C ASP A 19 -15.69 21.48 -6.77
N ALA A 20 -16.06 22.76 -6.83
CA ALA A 20 -15.23 23.85 -6.34
C ALA A 20 -14.93 23.73 -4.84
N ILE A 21 -15.92 23.34 -4.03
CA ILE A 21 -15.75 23.14 -2.58
C ILE A 21 -14.84 21.94 -2.31
N VAL A 22 -15.08 20.80 -2.96
CA VAL A 22 -14.30 19.58 -2.76
C VAL A 22 -12.85 19.80 -3.19
N GLU A 23 -12.61 20.43 -4.34
CA GLU A 23 -11.27 20.74 -4.83
C GLU A 23 -10.55 21.72 -3.89
N THR A 24 -11.21 22.81 -3.50
CA THR A 24 -10.65 23.78 -2.54
C THR A 24 -10.31 23.12 -1.21
N ALA A 25 -11.20 22.26 -0.70
CA ALA A 25 -10.97 21.52 0.53
C ALA A 25 -9.80 20.54 0.40
N ARG A 26 -9.67 19.83 -0.72
CA ARG A 26 -8.52 18.94 -0.98
C ARG A 26 -7.19 19.69 -1.03
N GLN A 27 -7.18 20.91 -1.57
CA GLN A 27 -5.98 21.73 -1.67
C GLN A 27 -5.57 22.38 -0.33
N ASN A 28 -6.55 22.70 0.53
CA ASN A 28 -6.31 23.56 1.71
C ASN A 28 -6.49 22.83 3.06
N VAL A 29 -7.08 21.63 3.07
CA VAL A 29 -7.33 20.86 4.29
C VAL A 29 -6.49 19.58 4.25
N SER A 30 -5.46 19.52 5.10
CA SER A 30 -4.72 18.28 5.33
C SER A 30 -5.60 17.29 6.09
N VAL A 31 -5.82 16.13 5.49
CA VAL A 31 -6.33 14.97 6.23
C VAL A 31 -5.14 14.38 7.01
N PRO A 32 -5.27 14.11 8.31
CA PRO A 32 -4.22 13.42 9.05
C PRO A 32 -4.15 11.98 8.56
N TYR A 33 -3.01 11.59 8.01
CA TYR A 33 -2.68 10.21 7.69
C TYR A 33 -1.62 9.69 8.66
N VAL A 34 -1.62 8.38 8.87
CA VAL A 34 -0.54 7.66 9.54
C VAL A 34 0.24 6.87 8.51
N THR A 35 1.53 6.66 8.77
CA THR A 35 2.38 5.84 7.92
C THR A 35 2.95 4.69 8.75
N VAL A 36 2.79 3.47 8.25
CA VAL A 36 3.40 2.27 8.80
C VAL A 36 4.35 1.66 7.76
N THR A 37 5.32 0.91 8.24
CA THR A 37 6.32 0.28 7.38
C THR A 37 6.54 -1.14 7.86
N GLY A 38 6.65 -2.05 6.91
CA GLY A 38 7.09 -3.41 7.11
C GLY A 38 8.07 -3.82 6.01
N TYR A 39 8.68 -4.98 6.18
CA TYR A 39 9.69 -5.51 5.28
C TYR A 39 9.34 -6.94 4.90
N VAL A 40 9.66 -7.31 3.66
CA VAL A 40 9.57 -8.68 3.18
C VAL A 40 10.91 -9.10 2.59
N ASP A 41 11.42 -10.23 3.07
CA ASP A 41 12.57 -10.91 2.48
C ASP A 41 12.05 -11.90 1.44
N LEU A 42 12.37 -11.66 0.17
CA LEU A 42 11.95 -12.48 -0.96
C LEU A 42 13.15 -13.19 -1.57
N SER A 43 13.06 -14.51 -1.72
CA SER A 43 14.09 -15.32 -2.36
C SER A 43 13.46 -16.37 -3.25
N CYS A 44 13.94 -16.48 -4.49
CA CYS A 44 13.57 -17.56 -5.38
C CYS A 44 14.82 -18.14 -6.07
N PRO A 45 15.17 -19.42 -5.85
CA PRO A 45 16.35 -20.05 -6.44
C PRO A 45 16.17 -20.48 -7.91
N SER A 46 15.06 -20.10 -8.55
CA SER A 46 14.78 -20.44 -9.95
C SER A 46 15.67 -19.64 -10.91
N GLY A 47 15.80 -20.13 -12.16
CA GLY A 47 16.49 -19.38 -13.23
C GLY A 47 15.76 -18.10 -13.65
N ALA A 48 14.50 -17.92 -13.22
CA ALA A 48 13.66 -16.75 -13.47
C ALA A 48 13.36 -15.94 -12.19
N GLY A 49 14.10 -16.19 -11.10
CA GLY A 49 13.73 -15.71 -9.77
C GLY A 49 13.57 -14.19 -9.64
N VAL A 50 14.29 -13.40 -10.43
CA VAL A 50 14.11 -11.93 -10.47
C VAL A 50 12.74 -11.54 -11.01
N ASP A 51 12.25 -12.22 -12.04
CA ASP A 51 10.97 -11.91 -12.66
C ASP A 51 9.79 -12.40 -11.79
N GLU A 52 9.97 -13.52 -11.11
CA GLU A 52 9.03 -14.04 -10.10
C GLU A 52 8.96 -13.10 -8.89
N ILE A 53 10.09 -12.62 -8.36
CA ILE A 53 10.12 -11.62 -7.29
C ILE A 53 9.43 -10.32 -7.71
N LYS A 54 9.69 -9.80 -8.92
CA LYS A 54 8.99 -8.60 -9.41
C LYS A 54 7.49 -8.82 -9.51
N SER A 55 7.04 -10.01 -9.88
CA SER A 55 5.62 -10.34 -9.95
C SER A 55 4.99 -10.37 -8.56
N ALA A 56 5.68 -10.95 -7.58
CA ALA A 56 5.26 -10.92 -6.18
C ALA A 56 5.20 -9.50 -5.59
N LEU A 57 6.16 -8.62 -5.91
CA LEU A 57 6.14 -7.22 -5.47
C LEU A 57 4.96 -6.45 -6.07
N ARG A 58 4.64 -6.67 -7.36
CA ARG A 58 3.45 -6.08 -7.99
C ARG A 58 2.16 -6.61 -7.37
N ALA A 59 2.11 -7.91 -7.06
CA ALA A 59 0.98 -8.48 -6.34
C ALA A 59 0.81 -7.86 -4.96
N ALA A 60 1.92 -7.57 -4.26
CA ALA A 60 1.92 -6.85 -2.99
C ALA A 60 1.36 -5.43 -3.14
N GLU A 61 1.78 -4.69 -4.16
CA GLU A 61 1.25 -3.35 -4.48
C GLU A 61 -0.27 -3.36 -4.67
N GLY A 62 -0.77 -4.40 -5.35
CA GLY A 62 -2.19 -4.53 -5.67
C GLY A 62 -2.65 -3.52 -6.73
N ASP A 63 -3.91 -3.66 -7.13
CA ASP A 63 -4.59 -2.78 -8.08
C ASP A 63 -5.70 -1.96 -7.39
N ALA A 64 -6.27 -1.00 -8.11
CA ALA A 64 -7.34 -0.11 -7.63
C ALA A 64 -8.59 -0.83 -7.11
N GLU A 65 -8.84 -2.09 -7.51
CA GLU A 65 -9.94 -2.91 -6.97
C GLU A 65 -9.60 -3.54 -5.61
N SER A 66 -8.31 -3.66 -5.29
CA SER A 66 -7.80 -4.40 -4.13
C SER A 66 -7.27 -3.51 -3.01
N VAL A 67 -7.09 -2.22 -3.29
CA VAL A 67 -6.61 -1.20 -2.35
C VAL A 67 -7.58 -0.03 -2.41
N SER A 68 -8.12 0.38 -1.25
CA SER A 68 -9.01 1.54 -1.15
C SER A 68 -8.31 2.80 -1.63
N ASP A 69 -9.02 3.73 -2.28
CA ASP A 69 -8.50 5.05 -2.69
C ASP A 69 -7.97 5.88 -1.52
N GLU A 70 -8.36 5.53 -0.29
CA GLU A 70 -7.88 6.15 0.94
C GLU A 70 -6.52 5.60 1.41
N ILE A 71 -5.94 4.61 0.72
CA ILE A 71 -4.69 3.95 1.11
C ILE A 71 -3.64 4.18 0.02
N ASP A 72 -2.53 4.81 0.40
CA ASP A 72 -1.32 4.90 -0.42
C ASP A 72 -0.39 3.76 -0.02
N LEU A 73 -0.17 2.81 -0.93
CA LEU A 73 0.67 1.63 -0.71
C LEU A 73 1.82 1.62 -1.71
N GLU A 74 3.04 1.53 -1.21
CA GLU A 74 4.26 1.61 -2.00
C GLU A 74 5.23 0.49 -1.62
N VAL A 75 5.79 -0.19 -2.62
CA VAL A 75 6.81 -1.22 -2.42
C VAL A 75 8.15 -0.76 -2.99
N THR A 76 9.17 -0.72 -2.16
CA THR A 76 10.51 -0.22 -2.53
C THR A 76 11.60 -1.24 -2.29
N TYR A 77 12.58 -1.26 -3.20
CA TYR A 77 13.78 -2.07 -3.03
C TYR A 77 14.71 -1.45 -2.01
N VAL A 78 15.13 -2.23 -1.01
CA VAL A 78 16.12 -1.83 -0.01
C VAL A 78 17.47 -2.44 -0.35
N GLY A 79 17.51 -3.76 -0.54
CA GLY A 79 18.72 -4.51 -0.84
C GLY A 79 18.44 -5.99 -0.74
N ALA A 80 18.74 -6.77 -1.78
CA ALA A 80 18.35 -8.17 -1.83
C ALA A 80 18.91 -8.95 -0.61
N PRO A 81 18.09 -9.79 0.03
CA PRO A 81 16.73 -10.17 -0.34
C PRO A 81 15.59 -9.27 0.20
N GLU A 82 15.90 -8.16 0.87
CA GLU A 82 14.97 -7.30 1.61
C GLU A 82 14.30 -6.22 0.74
N TYR A 83 12.97 -6.13 0.85
CA TYR A 83 12.11 -5.14 0.22
C TYR A 83 11.22 -4.49 1.29
N ARG A 84 10.87 -3.22 1.12
CA ARG A 84 10.05 -2.44 2.05
C ARG A 84 8.65 -2.24 1.50
N ILE A 85 7.65 -2.44 2.35
CA ILE A 85 6.26 -2.07 2.10
C ILE A 85 5.93 -0.87 3.00
N ARG A 86 5.55 0.26 2.39
CA ARG A 86 5.08 1.46 3.09
C ARG A 86 3.59 1.60 2.85
N VAL A 87 2.82 1.80 3.91
CA VAL A 87 1.38 2.06 3.83
C VAL A 87 1.07 3.37 4.53
N GLN A 88 0.33 4.24 3.85
CA GLN A 88 -0.25 5.44 4.43
C GLN A 88 -1.78 5.35 4.37
N ALA A 89 -2.43 5.52 5.52
CA ALA A 89 -3.88 5.39 5.66
C ALA A 89 -4.44 6.36 6.73
N PRO A 90 -5.78 6.56 6.83
CA PRO A 90 -6.37 7.51 7.78
C PRO A 90 -6.16 7.15 9.25
N ASP A 91 -5.98 5.86 9.55
CA ASP A 91 -5.77 5.34 10.90
C ASP A 91 -4.85 4.12 10.92
N TYR A 92 -4.29 3.81 12.09
CA TYR A 92 -3.32 2.72 12.25
C TYR A 92 -3.93 1.35 11.98
N GLN A 93 -5.19 1.10 12.34
CA GLN A 93 -5.80 -0.21 12.16
C GLN A 93 -5.91 -0.56 10.67
N THR A 94 -6.36 0.43 9.88
CA THR A 94 -6.43 0.34 8.42
C THR A 94 -5.03 0.16 7.81
N ALA A 95 -4.06 0.96 8.26
CA ALA A 95 -2.68 0.89 7.76
C ALA A 95 -2.03 -0.48 8.01
N GLU A 96 -2.18 -1.03 9.23
CA GLU A 96 -1.65 -2.34 9.61
C GLU A 96 -2.31 -3.48 8.83
N SER A 97 -3.63 -3.44 8.69
CA SER A 97 -4.38 -4.47 7.95
C SER A 97 -4.00 -4.50 6.48
N ALA A 98 -3.81 -3.33 5.86
CA ALA A 98 -3.35 -3.23 4.48
C ALA A 98 -1.90 -3.70 4.30
N LEU A 99 -1.02 -3.42 5.27
CA LEU A 99 0.36 -3.88 5.27
C LEU A 99 0.45 -5.42 5.33
N GLU A 100 -0.31 -6.05 6.24
CA GLU A 100 -0.39 -7.51 6.34
C GLU A 100 -0.98 -8.15 5.09
N THR A 101 -2.03 -7.55 4.52
CA THR A 101 -2.66 -8.02 3.28
C THR A 101 -1.67 -7.97 2.11
N ALA A 102 -0.90 -6.88 1.98
CA ALA A 102 0.10 -6.76 0.93
C ALA A 102 1.22 -7.79 1.05
N ALA A 103 1.72 -8.03 2.28
CA ALA A 103 2.70 -9.08 2.52
C ALA A 103 2.16 -10.47 2.18
N ALA A 104 0.89 -10.75 2.51
CA ALA A 104 0.24 -12.02 2.17
C ALA A 104 0.10 -12.20 0.64
N ARG A 105 -0.28 -11.17 -0.11
CA ARG A 105 -0.33 -11.24 -1.59
C ARG A 105 1.04 -11.55 -2.20
N ALA A 106 2.11 -10.99 -1.64
CA ALA A 106 3.48 -11.29 -2.08
C ALA A 106 3.82 -12.76 -1.85
N ASP A 107 3.46 -13.29 -0.67
CA ASP A 107 3.67 -14.68 -0.29
C ASP A 107 2.90 -15.65 -1.20
N ASP A 108 1.60 -15.42 -1.36
CA ASP A 108 0.73 -16.21 -2.23
C ASP A 108 1.26 -16.25 -3.68
N SER A 109 1.75 -15.11 -4.19
CA SER A 109 2.32 -15.03 -5.53
C SER A 109 3.64 -15.79 -5.65
N LEU A 110 4.55 -15.68 -4.67
CA LEU A 110 5.91 -16.21 -4.82
C LEU A 110 6.03 -17.69 -4.44
N VAL A 111 5.23 -18.16 -3.48
CA VAL A 111 5.19 -19.58 -3.09
C VAL A 111 4.66 -20.45 -4.22
N ALA A 112 3.72 -19.93 -5.03
CA ALA A 112 3.25 -20.60 -6.23
C ALA A 112 4.39 -20.92 -7.23
N ASP A 113 5.43 -20.09 -7.25
CA ASP A 113 6.61 -20.22 -8.12
C ASP A 113 7.80 -20.93 -7.42
N GLY A 114 7.61 -21.41 -6.18
CA GLY A 114 8.64 -22.13 -5.41
C GLY A 114 9.67 -21.24 -4.71
N GLY A 115 9.39 -19.94 -4.57
CA GLY A 115 10.16 -19.04 -3.74
C GLY A 115 9.73 -19.05 -2.26
N THR A 116 10.41 -18.24 -1.46
CA THR A 116 10.19 -18.09 -0.02
C THR A 116 10.00 -16.63 0.34
N VAL A 117 9.04 -16.34 1.23
CA VAL A 117 8.76 -15.01 1.76
C VAL A 117 8.91 -15.02 3.28
N GLN A 118 9.53 -13.99 3.86
CA GLN A 118 9.52 -13.75 5.30
C GLN A 118 9.16 -12.29 5.57
N TYR A 119 8.13 -12.06 6.39
CA TYR A 119 7.73 -10.72 6.79
C TYR A 119 8.39 -10.31 8.11
N HIS A 120 8.82 -9.04 8.18
CA HIS A 120 9.46 -8.43 9.34
C HIS A 120 8.89 -7.03 9.59
N ARG A 121 8.72 -6.68 10.88
CA ARG A 121 8.29 -5.33 11.27
C ARG A 121 9.42 -4.31 11.19
N ASP A 122 10.60 -4.74 11.61
CA ASP A 122 11.81 -3.94 11.62
C ASP A 122 12.78 -4.44 10.55
N ARG A 123 13.68 -3.55 10.14
CA ARG A 123 14.70 -3.86 9.15
C ARG A 123 15.73 -4.83 9.74
N ARG A 124 16.17 -5.84 8.99
CA ARG A 124 17.16 -6.82 9.49
C ARG A 124 18.61 -6.33 9.46
N THR A 125 18.93 -5.33 8.64
CA THR A 125 20.32 -4.92 8.37
C THR A 125 20.90 -3.88 9.34
N GLU A 126 20.26 -3.62 10.49
CA GLU A 126 20.79 -2.68 11.50
C GLU A 126 21.75 -3.33 12.52
N ASP A 127 22.06 -4.62 12.39
CA ASP A 127 22.94 -5.38 13.30
C ASP A 127 24.38 -5.65 12.76
N GLU A 128 24.92 -4.81 11.86
CA GLU A 128 26.34 -4.88 11.41
C GLU A 128 27.14 -3.59 11.62
#